data_AF-A0A5E4JEH9-F1
#
_entry.id   AF-A0A5E4JEH9-F1
#
_cell.length_a   1.000
_cell.length_b   1.000
_cell.length_c   1.000
_cell.angle_alpha   90.00
_cell.angle_beta   90.00
_cell.angle_gamma   90.00
#
_symmetry.space_group_name_H-M   'P 1'
#
loop_
_entity.id
_entity.type
_entity.pdbx_description
1 polymer ?
#
loop_
_entity_poly.entity_id
_entity_poly.type
_entity_poly.pdbx_seq_one_letter_code
_entity_poly.pdbx_strand_id
1 'polypeptide(L)'
;MYLPIAEIDILGAMEGNDVFVTLELILLLVYFLWIFAWAKKQVGAKIGLLLAVVITYLLFFNFPELIWVPAILFLWSIFGKDLLERIPKSR
;
A
#
# COMPACT_ATOMS: atom_id res chain seq x y z
N MET A 1 -0.75 -4.32 19.52
CA MET A 1 -0.02 -3.25 20.24
C MET A 1 0.38 -2.26 19.15
N TYR A 2 -0.30 -1.12 19.06
CA TYR A 2 0.01 -0.11 18.05
C TYR A 2 1.17 0.72 18.57
N LEU A 3 2.33 0.64 17.91
CA LEU A 3 3.43 1.55 18.19
C LEU A 3 3.09 2.90 17.53
N PRO A 4 3.05 4.02 18.28
CA PRO A 4 2.87 5.33 17.68
C PRO A 4 4.04 5.59 16.73
N ILE A 5 3.73 5.96 15.49
CA ILE A 5 4.70 6.08 14.38
C ILE A 5 5.79 7.16 14.62
N ALA A 6 5.63 8.00 15.64
CA ALA A 6 6.71 8.85 16.15
C ALA A 6 7.95 8.07 16.63
N GLU A 7 7.80 6.75 16.85
CA GLU A 7 8.86 5.80 17.16
C GLU A 7 8.99 4.68 16.09
N ILE A 8 8.64 4.93 14.82
CA ILE A 8 9.13 4.03 13.77
C ILE A 8 10.65 4.17 13.78
N ASP A 9 11.33 3.12 14.24
CA ASP A 9 12.76 2.97 14.09
C ASP A 9 13.06 2.69 12.61
N ILE A 10 13.04 3.75 11.80
CA ILE A 10 13.33 3.67 10.36
C ILE A 10 14.73 3.11 10.15
N LEU A 11 15.67 3.40 11.06
CA LEU A 11 17.04 2.88 11.02
C LEU A 11 17.05 1.37 11.29
N GLY A 12 16.37 0.89 12.35
CA GLY A 12 16.22 -0.53 12.63
C GLY A 12 15.46 -1.31 11.54
N ALA A 13 14.50 -0.65 10.89
CA ALA A 13 13.78 -1.21 9.75
C ALA A 13 14.65 -1.30 8.48
N MET A 14 15.58 -0.34 8.28
CA MET A 14 16.60 -0.38 7.22
C MET A 14 17.70 -1.40 7.51
N GLU A 15 18.00 -1.66 8.79
CA GLU A 15 18.91 -2.74 9.23
C GLU A 15 18.27 -4.13 9.11
N GLY A 16 16.94 -4.22 9.00
CA GLY A 16 16.21 -5.49 8.87
C GLY A 16 16.03 -6.24 10.19
N ASN A 17 16.24 -5.57 11.33
CA ASN A 17 16.08 -6.15 12.66
C ASN A 17 14.61 -6.36 13.04
N ASP A 18 13.68 -5.62 12.42
CA ASP A 18 12.23 -5.77 12.60
C ASP A 18 11.53 -6.02 11.25
N VAL A 19 11.23 -7.30 10.98
CA VAL A 19 10.60 -7.77 9.74
C VAL A 19 9.23 -7.12 9.51
N PHE A 20 8.47 -6.83 10.58
CA PHE A 20 7.14 -6.25 10.44
C PHE A 20 7.22 -4.80 10.00
N VAL A 21 8.11 -4.01 10.62
CA VAL A 21 8.32 -2.61 10.25
C VAL A 21 8.92 -2.49 8.85
N THR A 22 9.85 -3.38 8.48
CA THR A 22 10.38 -3.43 7.10
C THR A 22 9.27 -3.72 6.07
N LEU A 23 8.37 -4.66 6.36
CA LEU A 23 7.24 -4.97 5.48
C LEU A 23 6.25 -3.80 5.36
N GLU A 24 5.94 -3.12 6.46
CA GLU A 24 5.07 -1.94 6.45
C GLU A 24 5.64 -0.79 5.60
N LEU A 25 6.96 -0.55 5.67
CA LEU A 25 7.63 0.43 4.81
C LEU A 25 7.60 0.05 3.33
N ILE A 26 7.78 -1.23 3.01
CA ILE A 26 7.67 -1.71 1.62
C ILE A 26 6.24 -1.50 1.11
N LEU A 27 5.22 -1.83 1.91
CA LEU A 27 3.82 -1.61 1.56
C LEU A 27 3.49 -0.13 1.38
N LEU A 28 4.05 0.76 2.21
CA LEU A 28 3.95 2.21 2.05
C LEU A 28 4.46 2.67 0.69
N LEU A 29 5.64 2.22 0.29
CA LEU A 29 6.26 2.61 -0.98
C LEU A 29 5.44 2.10 -2.17
N VAL A 30 5.02 0.83 -2.13
CA VAL A 30 4.17 0.25 -3.17
C VAL A 30 2.85 1.03 -3.29
N TYR A 31 2.24 1.36 -2.16
CA TYR A 31 0.99 2.12 -2.13
C TYR A 31 1.17 3.53 -2.69
N PHE A 32 2.20 4.25 -2.25
CA PHE A 32 2.52 5.58 -2.74
C PHE A 32 2.72 5.58 -4.26
N LEU A 33 3.49 4.62 -4.79
CA LEU A 33 3.73 4.50 -6.23
C LEU A 33 2.44 4.19 -6.99
N TRP A 34 1.58 3.35 -6.44
CA TRP A 34 0.29 3.02 -7.05
C TRP A 34 -0.65 4.23 -7.09
N ILE A 35 -0.82 4.92 -5.96
CA ILE A 35 -1.62 6.14 -5.87
C ILE A 35 -1.03 7.23 -6.77
N PHE A 36 0.28 7.38 -6.82
CA PHE A 36 0.93 8.34 -7.72
C PHE A 36 0.67 8.01 -9.19
N ALA A 37 0.79 6.74 -9.59
CA ALA A 37 0.51 6.31 -10.96
C ALA A 37 -0.95 6.58 -11.35
N TRP A 38 -1.90 6.38 -10.42
CA TRP A 38 -3.30 6.74 -10.61
C TRP A 38 -3.50 8.26 -10.66
N ALA A 39 -3.01 9.01 -9.69
CA ALA A 39 -3.17 10.47 -9.60
C ALA A 39 -2.55 11.19 -10.79
N LYS A 40 -1.36 10.74 -11.25
CA LYS A 40 -0.69 11.24 -12.46
C LYS A 40 -1.59 11.15 -13.70
N LYS A 41 -2.41 10.11 -13.82
CA LYS A 41 -3.34 9.94 -14.96
C LYS A 41 -4.55 10.88 -14.87
N GLN A 42 -4.93 11.32 -13.67
CA GLN A 42 -6.10 12.19 -13.47
C GLN A 42 -5.77 13.67 -13.62
N VAL A 43 -4.69 14.12 -12.96
CA VAL A 43 -4.40 15.55 -12.77
C VAL A 43 -3.01 15.97 -13.28
N GLY A 44 -2.28 15.05 -13.90
CA GLY A 44 -0.91 15.26 -14.39
C GLY A 44 0.16 15.06 -13.30
N ALA A 45 1.44 15.01 -13.70
CA ALA A 45 2.52 14.54 -12.83
C ALA A 45 2.78 15.44 -11.60
N LYS A 46 2.83 16.76 -11.77
CA LYS A 46 3.16 17.69 -10.68
C LYS A 46 2.06 17.72 -9.60
N ILE A 47 0.81 17.89 -10.01
CA ILE A 47 -0.35 17.92 -9.11
C ILE A 47 -0.63 16.52 -8.57
N GLY A 48 -0.46 15.49 -9.39
CA GLY A 48 -0.63 14.10 -8.98
C GLY A 48 0.37 13.66 -7.91
N LEU A 49 1.59 14.22 -7.90
CA LEU A 49 2.56 13.96 -6.84
C LEU A 49 2.07 14.52 -5.49
N LEU A 50 1.62 15.78 -5.47
CA LEU A 50 1.07 16.40 -4.27
C LEU A 50 -0.15 15.62 -3.77
N LEU A 51 -1.06 15.26 -4.67
CA LEU A 51 -2.25 14.49 -4.33
C LEU A 51 -1.87 13.11 -3.76
N ALA A 52 -0.88 12.43 -4.34
CA ALA A 52 -0.42 11.14 -3.84
C ALA A 52 0.23 11.23 -2.46
N VAL A 53 1.03 12.26 -2.20
CA VAL A 53 1.60 12.51 -0.87
C VAL A 53 0.48 12.73 0.15
N VAL A 54 -0.50 13.57 -0.15
CA VAL A 54 -1.62 13.87 0.75
C VAL A 54 -2.46 12.61 1.03
N ILE A 55 -2.84 11.86 0.00
CA ILE A 55 -3.63 10.63 0.14
C ILE A 55 -2.84 9.60 0.95
N THR A 56 -1.58 9.38 0.63
CA THR A 56 -0.72 8.41 1.32
C THR A 56 -0.54 8.78 2.79
N TYR A 57 -0.31 10.07 3.08
CA TYR A 57 -0.22 10.58 4.45
C TYR A 57 -1.54 10.38 5.20
N LEU A 58 -2.68 10.77 4.61
CA LEU A 58 -3.97 10.61 5.27
C LEU A 58 -4.28 9.14 5.58
N LEU A 59 -3.99 8.23 4.64
CA LEU A 59 -4.16 6.80 4.88
C LEU A 59 -3.22 6.26 5.96
N PHE A 60 -1.93 6.53 5.87
CA PHE A 60 -0.96 5.95 6.81
C PHE A 60 -1.08 6.52 8.22
N PHE A 61 -1.41 7.80 8.36
CA PHE A 61 -1.42 8.47 9.66
C PHE A 61 -2.80 8.49 10.32
N ASN A 62 -3.89 8.61 9.56
CA ASN A 62 -5.24 8.66 10.15
C ASN A 62 -5.98 7.32 10.08
N PHE A 63 -5.62 6.43 9.14
CA PHE A 63 -6.32 5.16 8.93
C PHE A 63 -5.33 4.01 8.66
N PRO A 64 -4.43 3.71 9.61
CA PRO A 64 -3.36 2.73 9.40
C PRO A 64 -3.89 1.33 9.05
N GLU A 65 -5.11 0.96 9.49
CA GLU A 65 -5.76 -0.28 9.04
C GLU A 65 -5.99 -0.37 7.51
N LEU A 66 -6.07 0.75 6.79
CA LEU A 66 -6.30 0.78 5.35
C LEU A 66 -5.04 0.48 4.53
N ILE A 67 -3.86 0.40 5.15
CA ILE A 67 -2.60 -0.05 4.51
C ILE A 67 -2.71 -1.45 3.92
N TRP A 68 -3.60 -2.26 4.49
CA TRP A 68 -3.84 -3.63 4.02
C TRP A 68 -4.70 -3.69 2.76
N VAL A 69 -5.45 -2.63 2.41
CA VAL A 69 -6.31 -2.61 1.21
C VAL A 69 -5.50 -2.82 -0.08
N PRO A 70 -4.37 -2.13 -0.31
CA PRO A 70 -3.45 -2.42 -1.41
C PRO A 70 -2.89 -3.83 -1.40
N ALA A 71 -2.53 -4.36 -0.22
CA ALA A 71 -2.00 -5.71 -0.11
C ALA A 71 -3.05 -6.74 -0.54
N ILE A 72 -4.30 -6.57 -0.11
CA ILE A 72 -5.44 -7.41 -0.51
C ILE A 72 -5.73 -7.26 -2.01
N LEU A 73 -5.75 -6.04 -2.54
CA LEU A 73 -5.96 -5.81 -3.98
C LEU A 73 -4.83 -6.39 -4.83
N PHE A 74 -3.59 -6.34 -4.35
CA PHE A 74 -2.43 -6.94 -5.00
C PHE A 74 -2.53 -8.47 -5.01
N LEU A 75 -2.85 -9.08 -3.86
CA LEU A 75 -3.14 -10.51 -3.77
C LEU A 75 -4.30 -10.91 -4.70
N TRP A 76 -5.37 -10.13 -4.73
CA TRP A 76 -6.49 -10.34 -5.65
C TRP A 76 -6.07 -10.22 -7.12
N SER A 77 -5.18 -9.28 -7.45
CA SER A 77 -4.67 -9.12 -8.82
C SER A 77 -3.82 -10.31 -9.28
N ILE A 78 -3.09 -10.95 -8.35
CA ILE A 78 -2.24 -12.11 -8.64
C ILE A 78 -3.08 -13.39 -8.69
N PHE A 79 -3.89 -13.63 -7.67
CA PHE A 79 -4.59 -14.91 -7.48
C PHE A 79 -6.04 -14.90 -7.99
N GLY A 80 -6.67 -13.74 -8.13
CA GLY A 80 -8.10 -13.64 -8.44
C GLY A 80 -8.46 -14.13 -9.84
N LYS A 81 -7.56 -13.98 -10.82
CA LYS A 81 -7.81 -14.49 -12.19
C LYS A 81 -7.83 -16.01 -12.23
N ASP A 82 -6.85 -16.65 -11.58
CA ASP A 82 -6.75 -18.11 -11.54
C ASP A 82 -7.87 -18.77 -10.72
N LEU A 83 -8.37 -18.10 -9.68
CA LEU A 83 -9.48 -18.59 -8.87
C LEU A 83 -10.83 -18.48 -9.60
N LEU A 84 -11.05 -17.42 -10.38
CA LEU A 84 -12.28 -17.24 -11.15
C LEU A 84 -12.37 -18.17 -12.37
N GLU A 85 -11.25 -18.49 -13.01
CA GLU A 85 -11.20 -19.46 -14.11
C GLU A 85 -11.47 -20.90 -13.66
N ARG A 86 -11.27 -21.19 -12.37
CA ARG A 86 -11.50 -22.52 -11.78
C ARG A 86 -12.92 -22.74 -11.26
N ILE A 87 -13.80 -21.75 -11.33
CA ILE A 87 -15.23 -21.96 -11.05
C ILE A 87 -15.86 -22.48 -12.34
N PRO A 88 -16.13 -23.79 -12.48
CA PRO A 88 -16.88 -24.27 -13.62
C PRO A 88 -18.22 -23.53 -13.63
N LYS A 89 -18.55 -22.87 -14.74
CA LYS A 89 -19.90 -22.33 -14.97
C LYS A 89 -20.89 -23.47 -14.72
N SER A 90 -21.54 -23.48 -13.55
CA SER A 90 -22.65 -24.39 -13.31
C SER A 90 -23.74 -23.98 -14.30
N ARG A 91 -24.00 -24.85 -15.26
CA ARG A 91 -25.14 -24.75 -16.18
C ARG A 91 -26.45 -24.74 -15.40
#